data_AF-A0A6N9PRV0-F1
#
_entry.id   AF-A0A6N9PRV0-F1
#
_cell.length_a   1.000
_cell.length_b   1.000
_cell.length_c   1.000
_cell.angle_alpha   90.00
_cell.angle_beta   90.00
_cell.angle_gamma   90.00
#
_symmetry.space_group_name_H-M   'P 1'
#
loop_
_entity.id
_entity.type
_entity.pdbx_description
1 polymer ?
#
loop_
_entity_poly.entity_id
_entity_poly.type
_entity_poly.pdbx_seq_one_letter_code
_entity_poly.pdbx_strand_id
1 'polypeptide(L)'
;MERASQSELLWAYAITRDEYAKRLSEKSLLKAEDLEFIRDRIFELINRGEANIHDPKENQRLQAVVEKYLYPADDYISLTDIAKRFDSGSPSYVIQSWLRSRNTIAFLGQWERENNPNFDEQAFQQLIVDVRSPSYTLTPARWIERVSAIGIISRRGKNGGTTAHPFIACDFEMWGDALFRRDVISQLIKDKKF
;
A
#
# COMPACT_ATOMS: atom_id res chain seq x y z
N MET A 1 -45.70 -17.32 8.55
CA MET A 1 -44.89 -16.20 9.08
C MET A 1 -45.01 -15.06 8.09
N GLU A 2 -45.52 -13.90 8.51
CA GLU A 2 -45.50 -12.69 7.68
C GLU A 2 -44.05 -12.38 7.31
N ARG A 3 -43.83 -12.05 6.03
CA ARG A 3 -42.52 -11.59 5.54
C ARG A 3 -42.28 -10.21 6.16
N ALA A 4 -41.08 -10.01 6.70
CA ALA A 4 -40.63 -8.69 7.16
C ALA A 4 -40.85 -7.65 6.05
N SER A 5 -41.47 -6.54 6.41
CA SER A 5 -41.69 -5.41 5.53
C SER A 5 -40.35 -4.83 5.05
N GLN A 6 -40.38 -4.14 3.92
CA GLN A 6 -39.19 -3.51 3.36
C GLN A 6 -38.52 -2.54 4.34
N SER A 7 -39.32 -1.80 5.12
CA SER A 7 -38.83 -0.89 6.15
C SER A 7 -38.14 -1.64 7.30
N GLU A 8 -38.67 -2.78 7.74
CA GLU A 8 -38.04 -3.59 8.80
C GLU A 8 -36.70 -4.20 8.36
N LEU A 9 -36.60 -4.62 7.10
CA LEU A 9 -35.34 -5.11 6.52
C LEU A 9 -34.30 -3.98 6.38
N LEU A 10 -34.73 -2.79 5.96
CA LEU A 10 -33.88 -1.60 5.89
C LEU A 10 -33.42 -1.15 7.28
N TRP A 11 -34.28 -1.25 8.29
CA TRP A 11 -33.98 -0.88 9.66
C TRP A 11 -33.01 -1.86 10.34
N ALA A 12 -33.23 -3.18 10.15
CA ALA A 12 -32.30 -4.21 10.60
C ALA A 12 -30.92 -4.08 9.93
N TYR A 13 -30.90 -3.73 8.64
CA TYR A 13 -29.68 -3.45 7.90
C TYR A 13 -28.94 -2.18 8.39
N ALA A 14 -29.67 -1.13 8.77
CA ALA A 14 -29.09 0.09 9.33
C ALA A 14 -28.47 -0.15 10.71
N ILE A 15 -29.15 -0.88 11.61
CA ILE A 15 -28.66 -1.17 12.96
C ILE A 15 -27.42 -2.06 12.96
N THR A 16 -27.43 -3.12 12.16
CA THR A 16 -26.27 -4.01 12.06
C THR A 16 -25.02 -3.28 11.55
N ARG A 17 -25.20 -2.23 10.76
CA ARG A 17 -24.11 -1.38 10.25
C ARG A 17 -23.66 -0.30 11.23
N ASP A 18 -24.55 0.29 12.01
CA ASP A 18 -24.20 1.29 13.03
C ASP A 18 -23.38 0.64 14.17
N GLU A 19 -23.72 -0.61 14.51
CA GLU A 19 -22.97 -1.42 15.46
C GLU A 19 -21.63 -1.92 14.87
N TYR A 20 -21.60 -2.23 13.57
CA TYR A 20 -20.36 -2.55 12.84
C TYR A 20 -19.44 -1.32 12.73
N ALA A 21 -19.99 -0.14 12.46
CA ALA A 21 -19.27 1.14 12.38
C ALA A 21 -18.73 1.57 13.75
N LYS A 22 -19.49 1.39 14.84
CA LYS A 22 -19.00 1.56 16.21
C LYS A 22 -17.83 0.62 16.51
N ARG A 23 -17.99 -0.68 16.23
CA ARG A 23 -16.93 -1.69 16.42
C ARG A 23 -15.70 -1.44 15.54
N LEU A 24 -15.90 -0.86 14.35
CA LEU A 24 -14.82 -0.38 13.47
C LEU A 24 -14.13 0.84 14.07
N SER A 25 -14.85 1.88 14.52
CA SER A 25 -14.26 3.06 15.15
C SER A 25 -13.51 2.76 16.45
N GLU A 26 -13.94 1.73 17.19
CA GLU A 26 -13.26 1.27 18.41
C GLU A 26 -11.95 0.51 18.12
N LYS A 27 -11.76 0.03 16.87
CA LYS A 27 -10.59 -0.76 16.44
C LYS A 27 -9.77 -0.13 15.30
N SER A 28 -10.21 0.98 14.72
CA SER A 28 -9.66 1.57 13.48
C SER A 28 -9.33 3.04 13.65
N LEU A 29 -8.27 3.50 12.96
CA LEU A 29 -7.79 4.88 12.87
C LEU A 29 -8.67 5.80 12.00
N LEU A 30 -9.83 5.34 11.52
CA LEU A 30 -10.70 6.11 10.61
C LEU A 30 -11.59 7.11 11.36
N LYS A 31 -11.68 8.34 10.84
CA LYS A 31 -12.58 9.37 11.39
C LYS A 31 -14.03 9.05 11.02
N ALA A 32 -14.97 9.51 11.85
CA ALA A 32 -16.39 9.28 11.63
C ALA A 32 -16.88 9.77 10.25
N GLU A 33 -16.36 10.91 9.79
CA GLU A 33 -16.70 11.51 8.49
C GLU A 33 -16.32 10.63 7.29
N ASP A 34 -15.16 9.94 7.36
CA ASP A 34 -14.71 9.02 6.30
C ASP A 34 -15.62 7.78 6.20
N LEU A 35 -16.12 7.31 7.35
CA LEU A 35 -17.04 6.17 7.42
C LEU A 35 -18.41 6.52 6.82
N GLU A 36 -18.89 7.74 7.04
CA GLU A 36 -20.15 8.22 6.45
C GLU A 36 -20.03 8.32 4.93
N PHE A 37 -18.93 8.87 4.41
CA PHE A 37 -18.69 8.94 2.96
C PHE A 37 -18.63 7.55 2.30
N ILE A 38 -17.90 6.61 2.90
CA ILE A 38 -17.78 5.23 2.38
C ILE A 38 -19.15 4.53 2.39
N ARG A 39 -19.92 4.71 3.46
CA ARG A 39 -21.27 4.16 3.58
C ARG A 39 -22.15 4.64 2.44
N ASP A 40 -22.22 5.94 2.22
CA ASP A 40 -23.11 6.55 1.24
C ASP A 40 -22.73 6.11 -0.18
N ARG A 41 -21.43 5.98 -0.47
CA ARG A 41 -20.95 5.49 -1.76
C ARG A 41 -21.31 4.02 -2.03
N ILE A 42 -21.24 3.15 -1.01
CA ILE A 42 -21.65 1.74 -1.16
C ILE A 42 -23.16 1.64 -1.42
N PHE A 43 -23.97 2.47 -0.76
CA PHE A 43 -25.41 2.53 -1.02
C PHE A 43 -25.73 2.93 -2.46
N GLU A 44 -25.04 3.92 -3.01
CA GLU A 44 -25.21 4.29 -4.43
C GLU A 44 -24.91 3.13 -5.37
N LEU A 45 -23.83 2.37 -5.12
CA LEU A 45 -23.43 1.24 -5.97
C LEU A 45 -24.45 0.09 -5.92
N ILE A 46 -24.99 -0.20 -4.73
CA ILE A 46 -26.04 -1.21 -4.57
C ILE A 46 -27.31 -0.77 -5.30
N ASN A 47 -27.73 0.49 -5.13
CA ASN A 47 -28.93 1.02 -5.78
C ASN A 47 -28.82 1.03 -7.32
N ARG A 48 -27.60 1.17 -7.85
CA ARG A 48 -27.32 1.06 -9.29
C ARG A 48 -27.19 -0.39 -9.78
N GLY A 49 -27.29 -1.38 -8.88
CA GLY A 49 -27.13 -2.80 -9.20
C GLY A 49 -25.68 -3.19 -9.50
N GLU A 50 -24.72 -2.33 -9.16
CA GLU A 50 -23.29 -2.52 -9.42
C GLU A 50 -22.59 -3.31 -8.29
N ALA A 51 -23.28 -3.53 -7.17
CA ALA A 51 -22.84 -4.39 -6.08
C ALA A 51 -24.01 -5.24 -5.57
N ASN A 52 -23.90 -6.56 -5.69
CA ASN A 52 -24.89 -7.50 -5.18
C ASN A 52 -24.42 -8.15 -3.88
N ILE A 53 -24.46 -7.37 -2.81
CA ILE A 53 -24.07 -7.80 -1.46
C ILE A 53 -24.97 -8.92 -0.88
N HIS A 54 -26.09 -9.22 -1.55
CA HIS A 54 -27.00 -10.30 -1.17
C HIS A 54 -26.58 -11.66 -1.77
N ASP A 55 -25.67 -11.69 -2.74
CA ASP A 55 -25.00 -12.92 -3.17
C ASP A 55 -23.92 -13.29 -2.14
N PRO A 56 -24.03 -14.44 -1.45
CA PRO A 56 -23.05 -14.88 -0.47
C PRO A 56 -21.61 -14.94 -1.01
N LYS A 57 -21.43 -15.27 -2.30
CA LYS A 57 -20.11 -15.36 -2.92
C LYS A 57 -19.50 -13.98 -3.16
N GLU A 58 -20.31 -13.03 -3.59
CA GLU A 58 -19.91 -11.64 -3.77
C GLU A 58 -19.63 -10.98 -2.42
N ASN A 59 -20.47 -11.24 -1.41
CA ASN A 59 -20.24 -10.76 -0.05
C ASN A 59 -18.93 -11.30 0.54
N GLN A 60 -18.64 -12.60 0.38
CA GLN A 60 -17.37 -13.18 0.83
C GLN A 60 -16.15 -12.57 0.11
N ARG A 61 -16.28 -12.32 -1.20
CA ARG A 61 -15.24 -11.61 -1.98
C ARG A 61 -15.03 -10.19 -1.46
N LEU A 62 -16.11 -9.44 -1.21
CA LEU A 62 -16.04 -8.08 -0.71
C LEU A 62 -15.45 -8.04 0.71
N GLN A 63 -15.77 -9.02 1.56
CA GLN A 63 -15.16 -9.16 2.87
C GLN A 63 -13.64 -9.38 2.77
N ALA A 64 -13.18 -10.27 1.88
CA ALA A 64 -11.75 -10.48 1.65
C ALA A 64 -11.05 -9.22 1.08
N VAL A 65 -11.76 -8.42 0.28
CA VAL A 65 -11.27 -7.12 -0.21
C VAL A 65 -11.16 -6.12 0.95
N VAL A 66 -12.16 -6.03 1.83
CA VAL A 66 -12.10 -5.17 3.03
C VAL A 66 -10.96 -5.61 3.95
N GLU A 67 -10.79 -6.90 4.20
CA GLU A 67 -9.66 -7.41 5.00
C GLU A 67 -8.31 -7.09 4.35
N LYS A 68 -8.21 -7.13 3.01
CA LYS A 68 -6.97 -6.80 2.30
C LYS A 68 -6.64 -5.31 2.26
N TYR A 69 -7.65 -4.44 2.17
CA TYR A 69 -7.47 -3.01 1.84
C TYR A 69 -7.86 -2.04 2.95
N LEU A 70 -8.80 -2.41 3.83
CA LEU A 70 -9.28 -1.60 4.96
C LEU A 70 -8.64 -2.01 6.30
N TYR A 71 -8.21 -3.25 6.40
CA TYR A 71 -7.27 -3.70 7.42
C TYR A 71 -5.97 -4.10 6.73
N PRO A 72 -5.20 -3.15 6.18
CA PRO A 72 -3.84 -3.48 5.85
C PRO A 72 -3.21 -3.96 7.17
N ALA A 73 -3.02 -5.27 7.29
CA ALA A 73 -1.75 -5.68 7.82
C ALA A 73 -0.73 -4.87 7.00
N ASP A 74 0.20 -4.22 7.67
CA ASP A 74 1.34 -3.55 7.06
C ASP A 74 2.15 -4.59 6.25
N ASP A 75 1.56 -5.12 5.18
CA ASP A 75 2.00 -6.28 4.45
C ASP A 75 2.88 -5.75 3.33
N TYR A 76 4.17 -5.76 3.62
CA TYR A 76 5.19 -5.30 2.71
C TYR A 76 5.07 -6.10 1.40
N ILE A 77 5.14 -5.39 0.28
CA ILE A 77 5.08 -5.98 -1.06
C ILE A 77 6.47 -6.48 -1.44
N SER A 78 6.54 -7.69 -2.02
CA SER A 78 7.78 -8.31 -2.50
C SER A 78 8.37 -7.56 -3.69
N LEU A 79 9.41 -6.76 -3.46
CA LEU A 79 10.23 -6.16 -4.52
C LEU A 79 10.94 -7.23 -5.33
N THR A 80 11.28 -8.37 -4.71
CA THR A 80 11.90 -9.50 -5.42
C THR A 80 10.98 -10.08 -6.48
N ASP A 81 9.68 -10.21 -6.21
CA ASP A 81 8.74 -10.73 -7.20
C ASP A 81 8.41 -9.71 -8.28
N ILE A 82 8.37 -8.42 -7.94
CA ILE A 82 8.31 -7.33 -8.92
C ILE A 82 9.55 -7.37 -9.84
N ALA A 83 10.75 -7.47 -9.26
CA ALA A 83 12.01 -7.50 -9.97
C ALA A 83 12.11 -8.66 -10.98
N LYS A 84 11.57 -9.84 -10.63
CA LYS A 84 11.54 -11.01 -11.53
C LYS A 84 10.77 -10.78 -12.82
N ARG A 85 9.82 -9.82 -12.86
CA ARG A 85 9.11 -9.45 -14.09
C ARG A 85 10.00 -8.69 -15.07
N PHE A 86 11.03 -8.00 -14.57
CA PHE A 86 12.00 -7.26 -15.36
C PHE A 86 13.23 -8.10 -15.71
N ASP A 87 13.76 -8.84 -14.74
CA ASP A 87 14.85 -9.80 -14.92
C ASP A 87 14.71 -10.93 -13.90
N SER A 88 14.27 -12.09 -14.40
CA SER A 88 14.09 -13.29 -13.58
C SER A 88 15.42 -13.95 -13.17
N GLY A 89 16.50 -13.71 -13.91
CA GLY A 89 17.82 -14.28 -13.63
C GLY A 89 18.56 -13.52 -12.53
N SER A 90 18.36 -12.21 -12.44
CA SER A 90 19.06 -11.35 -11.46
C SER A 90 18.15 -10.33 -10.75
N PRO A 91 17.07 -10.74 -10.05
CA PRO A 91 16.14 -9.82 -9.41
C PRO A 91 16.81 -8.90 -8.37
N SER A 92 17.81 -9.40 -7.64
CA SER A 92 18.59 -8.60 -6.69
C SER A 92 19.37 -7.47 -7.36
N TYR A 93 19.83 -7.68 -8.60
CA TYR A 93 20.54 -6.67 -9.38
C TYR A 93 19.59 -5.56 -9.85
N VAL A 94 18.34 -5.89 -10.21
CA VAL A 94 17.31 -4.91 -10.56
C VAL A 94 17.04 -3.97 -9.38
N ILE A 95 16.85 -4.53 -8.17
CA ILE A 95 16.62 -3.74 -6.95
C ILE A 95 17.83 -2.86 -6.63
N GLN A 96 19.06 -3.40 -6.76
CA GLN A 96 20.28 -2.58 -6.58
C GLN A 96 20.39 -1.47 -7.61
N SER A 97 19.96 -1.71 -8.85
CA SER A 97 20.00 -0.71 -9.92
C SER A 97 19.03 0.45 -9.64
N TRP A 98 17.86 0.16 -9.07
CA TRP A 98 16.94 1.19 -8.57
C TRP A 98 17.59 2.04 -7.47
N LEU A 99 18.28 1.39 -6.52
CA LEU A 99 18.99 2.07 -5.43
C LEU A 99 20.23 2.87 -5.87
N ARG A 100 20.63 2.87 -7.16
CA ARG A 100 21.68 3.78 -7.68
C ARG A 100 21.14 5.18 -7.98
N SER A 101 19.83 5.33 -8.12
CA SER A 101 19.20 6.61 -8.44
C SER A 101 19.22 7.53 -7.23
N ARG A 102 19.81 8.72 -7.37
CA ARG A 102 19.78 9.76 -6.32
C ARG A 102 18.35 10.16 -5.96
N ASN A 103 17.46 10.21 -6.96
CA ASN A 103 16.05 10.54 -6.75
C ASN A 103 15.36 9.45 -5.91
N THR A 104 15.67 8.18 -6.18
CA THR A 104 15.15 7.06 -5.40
C THR A 104 15.63 7.13 -3.95
N ILE A 105 16.92 7.36 -3.72
CA ILE A 105 17.46 7.45 -2.35
C ILE A 105 16.85 8.65 -1.60
N ALA A 106 16.69 9.79 -2.27
CA ALA A 106 16.05 10.96 -1.68
C ALA A 106 14.57 10.69 -1.34
N PHE A 107 13.84 10.03 -2.24
CA PHE A 107 12.47 9.59 -2.03
C PHE A 107 12.35 8.64 -0.83
N LEU A 108 13.20 7.62 -0.76
CA LEU A 108 13.24 6.69 0.37
C LEU A 108 13.55 7.43 1.68
N GLY A 109 14.55 8.31 1.68
CA GLY A 109 14.89 9.11 2.86
C GLY A 109 13.75 10.01 3.30
N GLN A 110 12.98 10.59 2.36
CA GLN A 110 11.80 11.39 2.70
C GLN A 110 10.72 10.55 3.36
N TRP A 111 10.43 9.37 2.79
CA TRP A 111 9.46 8.46 3.39
C TRP A 111 9.88 8.04 4.80
N GLU A 112 11.15 7.72 5.02
CA GLU A 112 11.65 7.36 6.35
C GLU A 112 11.53 8.54 7.33
N ARG A 113 11.86 9.78 6.96
CA ARG A 113 11.68 10.95 7.86
C ARG A 113 10.25 11.12 8.34
N GLU A 114 9.28 10.84 7.48
CA GLU A 114 7.86 11.02 7.78
C GLU A 114 7.28 9.87 8.60
N ASN A 115 7.85 8.66 8.49
CA ASN A 115 7.23 7.44 8.99
C ASN A 115 8.09 6.65 10.00
N ASN A 116 9.36 7.01 10.18
CA ASN A 116 10.33 6.28 11.01
C ASN A 116 10.98 7.19 12.06
N PRO A 117 10.50 7.16 13.32
CA PRO A 117 11.08 7.94 14.42
C PRO A 117 12.55 7.63 14.72
N ASN A 118 13.05 6.45 14.29
CA ASN A 118 14.42 6.00 14.54
C ASN A 118 15.35 6.21 13.33
N PHE A 119 14.91 6.94 12.31
CA PHE A 119 15.70 7.20 11.12
C PHE A 119 16.97 7.98 11.45
N ASP A 120 18.14 7.45 11.06
CA ASP A 120 19.43 8.10 11.30
C ASP A 120 19.72 9.12 10.20
N GLU A 121 19.28 10.37 10.42
CA GLU A 121 19.47 11.48 9.49
C GLU A 121 20.96 11.78 9.24
N GLN A 122 21.80 11.68 10.28
CA GLN A 122 23.23 11.96 10.13
C GLN A 122 23.91 10.91 9.24
N ALA A 123 23.59 9.64 9.46
CA ALA A 123 24.09 8.55 8.62
C ALA A 123 23.52 8.63 7.20
N PHE A 124 22.27 9.07 7.03
CA PHE A 124 21.69 9.31 5.70
C PHE A 124 22.45 10.40 4.93
N GLN A 125 22.80 11.52 5.56
CA GLN A 125 23.58 12.58 4.90
C GLN A 125 24.96 12.07 4.48
N GLN A 126 25.63 11.27 5.32
CA GLN A 126 26.88 10.63 4.94
C GLN A 126 26.68 9.64 3.77
N LEU A 127 25.62 8.84 3.82
CA LEU A 127 25.30 7.88 2.78
C LEU A 127 25.11 8.58 1.42
N ILE A 128 24.41 9.72 1.37
CA ILE A 128 24.23 10.51 0.15
C ILE A 128 25.56 10.95 -0.46
N VAL A 129 26.57 11.25 0.36
CA VAL A 129 27.94 11.53 -0.12
C VAL A 129 28.56 10.26 -0.70
N ASP A 130 28.46 9.15 0.01
CA ASP A 130 29.06 7.88 -0.39
C ASP A 130 28.50 7.36 -1.73
N VAL A 131 27.17 7.42 -1.94
CA VAL A 131 26.54 6.92 -3.19
C VAL A 131 26.85 7.79 -4.42
N ARG A 132 27.48 8.96 -4.25
CA ARG A 132 28.00 9.73 -5.39
C ARG A 132 29.24 9.10 -6.00
N SER A 133 29.95 8.25 -5.25
CA SER A 133 31.10 7.51 -5.76
C SER A 133 30.62 6.43 -6.75
N PRO A 134 31.18 6.37 -7.98
CA PRO A 134 30.82 5.35 -8.97
C PRO A 134 31.07 3.91 -8.51
N SER A 135 32.01 3.70 -7.58
CA SER A 135 32.32 2.39 -7.02
C SER A 135 31.38 1.98 -5.87
N TYR A 136 30.55 2.90 -5.38
CA TYR A 136 29.68 2.61 -4.25
C TYR A 136 28.45 1.82 -4.71
N THR A 137 28.27 0.64 -4.12
CA THR A 137 27.08 -0.18 -4.32
C THR A 137 26.25 -0.19 -3.05
N LEU A 138 25.07 0.44 -3.12
CA LEU A 138 24.04 0.39 -2.09
C LEU A 138 23.17 -0.86 -2.30
N THR A 139 22.99 -1.64 -1.24
CA THR A 139 22.08 -2.78 -1.21
C THR A 139 20.94 -2.50 -0.23
N PRO A 140 19.77 -3.16 -0.35
CA PRO A 140 18.68 -3.02 0.62
C PRO A 140 19.14 -3.25 2.06
N ALA A 141 19.96 -4.29 2.29
CA ALA A 141 20.51 -4.58 3.61
C ALA A 141 21.41 -3.45 4.13
N ARG A 142 22.28 -2.88 3.28
CA ARG A 142 23.14 -1.75 3.67
C ARG A 142 22.34 -0.47 3.93
N TRP A 143 21.28 -0.22 3.17
CA TRP A 143 20.35 0.88 3.42
C TRP A 143 19.75 0.74 4.82
N ILE A 144 19.12 -0.39 5.11
CA ILE A 144 18.51 -0.69 6.42
C ILE A 144 19.52 -0.52 7.56
N GLU A 145 20.70 -1.12 7.44
CA GLU A 145 21.74 -1.08 8.47
C GLU A 145 22.29 0.33 8.69
N ARG A 146 22.49 1.11 7.62
CA ARG A 146 23.11 2.45 7.73
C ARG A 146 22.17 3.49 8.32
N VAL A 147 20.89 3.48 7.94
CA VAL A 147 19.98 4.59 8.27
C VAL A 147 18.81 4.15 9.17
N SER A 148 18.88 2.93 9.70
CA SER A 148 17.80 2.33 10.51
C SER A 148 16.47 2.29 9.76
N ALA A 149 16.50 2.07 8.45
CA ALA A 149 15.32 2.14 7.60
C ALA A 149 14.29 1.05 7.95
N ILE A 150 13.02 1.42 7.97
CA ILE A 150 11.92 0.45 8.19
C ILE A 150 11.15 0.16 6.92
N GLY A 151 11.10 1.09 5.95
CA GLY A 151 10.27 1.01 4.75
C GLY A 151 10.69 -0.06 3.74
N ILE A 152 11.87 -0.64 3.92
CA ILE A 152 12.36 -1.81 3.17
C ILE A 152 12.79 -2.88 4.18
N ILE A 153 12.41 -4.13 3.94
CA ILE A 153 12.83 -5.30 4.71
C ILE A 153 13.61 -6.21 3.77
N SER A 154 14.78 -6.66 4.23
CA SER A 154 15.62 -7.61 3.48
C SER A 154 15.91 -8.84 4.32
N ARG A 155 15.45 -10.01 3.87
CA ARG A 155 15.67 -11.30 4.54
C ARG A 155 16.56 -12.19 3.68
N ARG A 156 17.52 -12.87 4.30
CA ARG A 156 18.39 -13.86 3.64
C ARG A 156 17.81 -15.28 3.79
N GLY A 157 18.13 -16.17 2.85
CA GLY A 157 17.81 -17.61 2.93
C GLY A 157 16.79 -18.10 1.90
N LYS A 158 16.34 -19.35 2.04
CA LYS A 158 15.49 -20.09 1.07
C LYS A 158 14.13 -19.44 0.81
N ASN A 159 13.59 -18.71 1.79
CA ASN A 159 12.39 -17.86 1.68
C ASN A 159 12.75 -16.37 1.89
N GLY A 160 14.00 -16.02 1.60
CA GLY A 160 14.48 -14.65 1.66
C GLY A 160 13.98 -13.82 0.48
N GLY A 161 14.26 -12.54 0.52
CA GLY A 161 13.79 -11.57 -0.46
C GLY A 161 13.88 -10.17 0.10
N THR A 162 13.56 -9.21 -0.76
CA THR A 162 13.39 -7.82 -0.36
C THR A 162 11.92 -7.48 -0.53
N THR A 163 11.30 -6.99 0.54
CA THR A 163 9.94 -6.49 0.56
C THR A 163 9.97 -5.02 0.96
N ALA A 164 8.97 -4.23 0.57
CA ALA A 164 8.90 -2.82 0.94
C ALA A 164 7.47 -2.40 1.24
N HIS A 165 7.32 -1.30 1.98
CA HIS A 165 6.03 -0.65 2.18
C HIS A 165 5.35 -0.40 0.81
N PRO A 166 4.01 -0.56 0.69
CA PRO A 166 3.32 -0.46 -0.60
C PRO A 166 3.62 0.81 -1.41
N PHE A 167 3.76 1.96 -0.74
CA PHE A 167 4.11 3.22 -1.40
C PHE A 167 5.52 3.19 -2.04
N ILE A 168 6.47 2.58 -1.35
CA ILE A 168 7.84 2.39 -1.84
C ILE A 168 7.87 1.36 -2.97
N ALA A 169 7.11 0.27 -2.85
CA ALA A 169 7.01 -0.74 -3.91
C ALA A 169 6.38 -0.18 -5.20
N CYS A 170 5.43 0.75 -5.07
CA CYS A 170 4.85 1.46 -6.20
C CYS A 170 5.91 2.30 -6.95
N ASP A 171 6.75 3.06 -6.23
CA ASP A 171 7.87 3.78 -6.85
C ASP A 171 8.83 2.84 -7.58
N PHE A 172 9.19 1.71 -6.96
CA PHE A 172 10.06 0.71 -7.60
C PHE A 172 9.47 0.17 -8.90
N GLU A 173 8.18 -0.15 -8.92
CA GLU A 173 7.49 -0.64 -10.11
C GLU A 173 7.39 0.44 -11.19
N MET A 174 7.03 1.67 -10.82
CA MET A 174 7.04 2.83 -11.72
C MET A 174 8.46 3.12 -12.26
N TRP A 175 9.51 2.80 -11.50
CA TRP A 175 10.89 2.92 -11.96
C TRP A 175 11.25 1.89 -13.02
N GLY A 176 10.78 0.65 -12.88
CA GLY A 176 11.01 -0.41 -13.86
C GLY A 176 10.11 -0.34 -15.10
N ASP A 177 8.90 0.21 -14.99
CA ASP A 177 7.89 0.22 -16.05
C ASP A 177 7.40 1.64 -16.38
N ALA A 178 7.84 2.15 -17.54
CA ALA A 178 7.49 3.48 -18.01
C ALA A 178 6.00 3.62 -18.39
N LEU A 179 5.36 2.55 -18.88
CA LEU A 179 3.93 2.57 -19.22
C LEU A 179 3.10 2.61 -17.93
N PHE A 180 3.42 1.75 -16.96
CA PHE A 180 2.78 1.77 -15.65
C PHE A 180 2.93 3.13 -14.98
N ARG A 181 4.12 3.71 -14.99
CA ARG A 181 4.37 5.08 -14.47
C ARG A 181 3.46 6.11 -15.12
N ARG A 182 3.36 6.13 -16.46
CA ARG A 182 2.52 7.08 -17.19
C ARG A 182 1.06 6.92 -16.78
N ASP A 183 0.58 5.68 -16.67
CA ASP A 183 -0.82 5.38 -16.38
C ASP A 183 -1.20 5.81 -14.95
N VAL A 184 -0.33 5.54 -13.96
CA VAL A 184 -0.48 6.03 -12.59
C VAL A 184 -0.56 7.56 -12.55
N ILE A 185 0.39 8.26 -13.20
CA ILE A 185 0.40 9.73 -13.22
C ILE A 185 -0.85 10.30 -13.93
N SER A 186 -1.26 9.69 -15.04
CA SER A 186 -2.46 10.11 -15.77
C SER A 186 -3.71 10.01 -14.91
N GLN A 187 -3.85 8.93 -14.14
CA GLN A 187 -4.98 8.75 -13.23
C GLN A 187 -4.99 9.82 -12.14
N LEU A 188 -3.85 10.07 -11.48
CA LEU A 188 -3.72 11.09 -10.44
C LEU A 188 -4.08 12.51 -10.94
N ILE A 189 -3.76 12.84 -12.20
CA ILE A 189 -4.11 14.14 -12.79
C ILE A 189 -5.61 14.24 -13.10
N LYS A 190 -6.23 13.15 -13.58
CA LYS A 190 -7.68 13.12 -13.86
C LYS A 190 -8.51 13.30 -12.61
N ASP A 191 -8.04 12.75 -11.49
CA ASP A 191 -8.72 12.81 -10.19
C ASP A 191 -8.55 14.18 -9.50
N LYS A 192 -7.65 15.04 -9.99
CA LYS A 192 -7.41 16.42 -9.52
C LYS A 192 -8.10 17.50 -10.38
N LYS A 193 -9.16 17.17 -11.12
CA LYS A 193 -9.95 18.21 -11.78
C LYS A 193 -10.57 19.14 -10.72
N PHE A 194 -10.05 20.37 -10.64
CA PHE A 194 -10.70 21.54 -10.06
C PHE A 194 -12.05 21.81 -10.73
#